data_AF-A0AAW2J916-F1
#
_entry.id   AF-A0AAW2J916-F1
#
_cell.length_a   1.000
_cell.length_b   1.000
_cell.length_c   1.000
_cell.angle_alpha   90.00
_cell.angle_beta   90.00
_cell.angle_gamma   90.00
#
_symmetry.space_group_name_H-M   'P 1'
#
loop_
_entity.id
_entity.type
_entity.pdbx_description
1 polymer ?
#
loop_
_entity_poly.entity_id
_entity_poly.type
_entity_poly.pdbx_seq_one_letter_code
_entity_poly.pdbx_strand_id
1 'polypeptide(L)' 'MLRKRGGGGLPFPVDRLLQPSPCGFVVTDALEPDNPLIYVNSVFEMVTGYRAEEVLGRNWLVFS' A
#
# COMPACT_ATOMS: atom_id res chain seq x y z
N MET A 1 7.42 3.96 -12.11
CA MET A 1 7.58 2.62 -12.74
C MET A 1 8.25 1.71 -11.72
N LEU A 2 7.49 0.87 -11.01
CA LEU A 2 8.06 -0.11 -10.08
C LEU A 2 8.91 -1.10 -10.89
N ARG A 3 10.21 -1.20 -10.57
CA ARG A 3 11.10 -2.18 -11.19
C ARG A 3 10.83 -3.56 -10.59
N LYS A 4 10.22 -4.44 -11.38
CA LYS A 4 10.05 -5.85 -11.10
C LYS A 4 11.40 -6.57 -11.29
N ARG A 5 12.07 -6.96 -10.20
CA ARG A 5 13.19 -7.92 -10.23
C ARG A 5 12.93 -9.01 -9.19
N GLY A 6 13.03 -10.27 -9.62
CA GLY A 6 13.00 -11.45 -8.75
C GLY A 6 11.70 -12.26 -8.90
N GLY A 7 11.85 -13.54 -9.25
CA GLY A 7 10.74 -14.46 -9.55
C GLY A 7 9.97 -14.90 -8.31
N GLY A 8 8.70 -15.19 -8.55
CA GLY A 8 7.67 -15.37 -7.54
C GLY A 8 6.62 -14.29 -7.75
N GLY A 9 5.72 -14.49 -8.72
CA GLY A 9 4.47 -13.73 -8.71
C GLY A 9 3.86 -13.90 -7.32
N LEU A 10 3.34 -12.82 -6.74
CA LEU A 10 2.60 -12.93 -5.49
C LEU A 10 1.58 -14.08 -5.64
N PRO A 11 1.35 -14.89 -4.59
CA PRO A 11 0.52 -16.10 -4.67
C PRO A 11 -0.95 -15.80 -5.07
N PHE A 12 -1.28 -14.53 -5.24
CA PHE A 12 -2.50 -13.99 -5.79
C PHE A 12 -2.18 -12.94 -6.87
N PRO A 13 -3.02 -12.81 -7.92
CA PRO A 13 -2.86 -11.76 -8.90
C PRO A 13 -3.10 -10.40 -8.23
N VAL A 14 -2.05 -9.59 -8.06
CA VAL A 14 -2.17 -8.21 -7.53
C VAL A 14 -3.15 -7.36 -8.33
N ASP A 15 -3.22 -7.60 -9.64
CA ASP A 15 -4.17 -6.93 -10.52
C ASP A 15 -5.62 -7.16 -10.09
N ARG A 16 -5.91 -8.29 -9.42
CA ARG A 16 -7.23 -8.63 -8.87
C ARG A 16 -7.50 -7.97 -7.52
N LEU A 17 -6.46 -7.61 -6.77
CA LEU A 17 -6.62 -6.75 -5.58
C LEU A 17 -6.83 -5.29 -5.98
N LEU A 18 -6.25 -4.87 -7.11
CA LEU A 18 -6.43 -3.53 -7.68
C LEU A 18 -7.74 -3.37 -8.47
N GLN A 19 -8.51 -4.46 -8.69
CA GLN A 19 -9.90 -4.37 -9.13
C GLN A 19 -10.75 -3.64 -8.08
N PRO A 20 -11.98 -3.16 -8.41
CA PRO A 20 -12.85 -2.52 -7.43
C PRO A 20 -13.20 -3.49 -6.30
N SER A 21 -12.36 -3.48 -5.27
CA SER A 21 -12.51 -4.20 -4.03
C SER A 21 -13.07 -3.22 -3.00
N PRO A 22 -14.06 -3.62 -2.19
CA PRO A 22 -14.62 -2.77 -1.14
C PRO A 22 -13.65 -2.59 0.05
N CYS A 23 -12.39 -3.01 -0.07
CA CYS A 23 -11.40 -2.98 1.00
C CYS A 23 -10.31 -1.93 0.75
N GLY A 24 -9.84 -1.31 1.84
CA GLY A 24 -8.65 -0.46 1.81
C GLY A 24 -7.39 -1.28 1.54
N PHE A 25 -6.53 -0.78 0.65
CA PHE A 25 -5.23 -1.37 0.36
C PHE A 25 -4.11 -0.40 0.66
N VAL A 26 -3.03 -0.94 1.22
CA VAL A 26 -1.80 -0.24 1.55
C VAL A 26 -0.63 -1.10 1.04
N VAL A 27 0.41 -0.46 0.49
CA VAL A 27 1.68 -1.12 0.17
C VAL A 27 2.79 -0.36 0.89
N THR A 28 3.69 -1.11 1.52
CA THR A 28 4.89 -0.58 2.19
C THR A 28 6.15 -1.04 1.47
N ASP A 29 7.21 -0.24 1.51
CA ASP A 29 8.53 -0.69 1.07
C ASP A 29 9.23 -1.45 2.19
N ALA A 30 9.28 -2.78 2.08
CA ALA A 30 9.90 -3.63 3.10
C ALA A 30 11.45 -3.61 3.09
N LEU A 31 12.07 -2.95 2.11
CA LEU A 31 13.52 -2.81 2.02
C LEU A 31 14.03 -1.56 2.74
N GLU A 32 13.17 -0.56 2.94
CA GLU A 32 13.51 0.67 3.65
C GLU A 32 13.31 0.50 5.17
N PRO A 33 14.18 1.11 5.99
CA PRO A 33 13.96 1.18 7.43
C PRO A 33 12.57 1.74 7.74
N ASP A 34 11.90 1.19 8.76
CA ASP A 34 10.56 1.58 9.18
C ASP A 34 9.41 1.28 8.20
N ASN A 35 9.64 0.51 7.13
CA ASN A 35 8.60 0.03 6.21
C ASN A 35 7.64 1.15 5.75
N PRO A 36 8.15 2.23 5.14
CA PRO A 36 7.34 3.39 4.78
C PRO A 36 6.22 3.00 3.83
N LEU A 37 5.04 3.60 4.01
CA LEU A 37 3.93 3.47 3.06
C LEU A 37 4.31 4.10 1.73
N ILE A 38 4.20 3.33 0.64
CA ILE A 38 4.48 3.78 -0.74
C ILE A 38 3.24 3.85 -1.62
N TYR A 39 2.12 3.29 -1.16
CA TYR A 39 0.83 3.38 -1.85
C TYR A 39 -0.33 3.16 -0.88
N VAL A 40 -1.42 3.91 -1.09
CA VAL A 40 -2.76 3.65 -0.54
C VAL A 40 -3.80 3.83 -1.65
N ASN A 41 -4.94 3.14 -1.56
CA ASN A 41 -6.06 3.32 -2.50
C ASN A 41 -7.10 4.33 -1.98
N SER A 42 -8.04 4.76 -2.82
CA SER A 42 -9.09 5.71 -2.40
C SER A 42 -10.06 5.13 -1.35
N VAL A 43 -10.24 3.81 -1.30
CA VAL A 43 -11.07 3.17 -0.25
C VAL A 43 -10.43 3.33 1.12
N PHE A 44 -9.10 3.22 1.21
CA PHE A 44 -8.36 3.50 2.42
C PHE A 44 -8.61 4.93 2.92
N GLU A 45 -8.51 5.92 2.04
CA GLU A 45 -8.74 7.32 2.39
C GLU A 45 -10.17 7.54 2.88
N MET A 46 -11.14 6.93 2.19
CA MET A 46 -12.56 7.04 2.52
C MET A 46 -12.90 6.43 3.89
N VAL A 47 -12.34 5.26 4.22
CA VAL A 47 -12.66 4.52 5.45
C VAL A 47 -11.93 5.11 6.66
N THR A 48 -10.69 5.57 6.48
CA THR A 48 -9.86 6.06 7.59
C THR A 48 -9.94 7.57 7.78
N GLY A 49 -10.28 8.33 6.73
CA GLY A 49 -10.25 9.79 6.73
C GLY A 49 -8.88 10.41 6.47
N TYR A 50 -7.81 9.61 6.39
CA TYR A 50 -6.47 10.09 6.05
C TYR A 50 -6.31 10.21 4.54
N ARG A 51 -5.66 11.29 4.09
CA ARG A 51 -5.26 11.42 2.68
C ARG A 51 -3.92 10.73 2.44
N ALA A 52 -3.68 10.27 1.22
CA ALA A 52 -2.42 9.66 0.81
C ALA A 52 -1.22 10.55 1.17
N GLU A 53 -1.32 11.87 1.00
CA GLU A 53 -0.20 12.79 1.28
C GLU A 53 0.17 12.86 2.77
N GLU A 54 -0.74 12.45 3.66
CA GLU A 54 -0.52 12.45 5.11
C GLU A 54 0.15 11.18 5.60
N VAL A 55 0.07 10.09 4.82
CA VAL A 55 0.50 8.75 5.24
C VAL A 55 1.67 8.20 4.43
N LEU A 56 1.83 8.63 3.16
CA LEU A 56 2.94 8.20 2.33
C LEU A 56 4.29 8.63 2.92
N GLY A 57 5.27 7.72 2.89
CA GLY A 57 6.60 7.90 3.45
C GLY A 57 6.68 7.72 4.98
N ARG A 58 5.56 7.43 5.66
CA ARG A 58 5.52 7.19 7.11
C ARG A 58 5.30 5.71 7.41
N ASN A 59 5.67 5.30 8.62
CA ASN A 59 5.39 3.96 9.14
C ASN A 59 3.94 3.87 9.62
N TRP A 60 3.25 2.79 9.25
CA TRP A 60 1.87 2.50 9.68
C TRP A 60 1.68 2.54 11.20
N LEU A 61 2.64 2.03 11.96
CA LEU A 61 2.58 1.90 13.43
C LEU A 61 2.51 3.25 14.17
N VAL A 62 2.74 4.37 13.48
CA VAL A 62 2.77 5.71 14.08
C VAL A 62 1.38 6.37 14.12
N PHE A 63 0.34 5.74 13.54
CA PHE A 63 -1.00 6.32 13.39
C PHE A 63 -2.07 5.78 14.36
N SER A 64 -1.70 5.15 15.49
CA SER A 64 -2.63 4.63 16.51
C SER A 64 -2.92 5.61 17.65
#